data_AF-A0A833LPW9-F1
#
_entry.id   AF-A0A833LPW9-F1
#
_cell.length_a   1.000
_cell.length_b   1.000
_cell.length_c   1.000
_cell.angle_alpha   90.00
_cell.angle_beta   90.00
_cell.angle_gamma   90.00
#
_symmetry.space_group_name_H-M   'P 1'
#
loop_
_entity.id
_entity.type
_entity.pdbx_description
1 polymer ?
#
loop_
_entity_poly.entity_id
_entity_poly.type
_entity_poly.pdbx_seq_one_letter_code
_entity_poly.pdbx_strand_id
1 'polypeptide(L)' 'APMPIDIYDAVTWSAITPLSEKSIAAGYQTLEFPDFTHGAWRGRQPIFALDERY' A
#
# COMPACT_ATOMS: atom_id res chain seq x y z
N ALA A 1 -12.77 3.51 -16.81
CA ALA A 1 -11.55 2.72 -16.56
C ALA A 1 -11.42 2.49 -15.05
N PRO A 2 -10.87 1.36 -14.58
CA PRO A 2 -10.47 1.25 -13.18
C PRO A 2 -9.49 2.38 -12.87
N MET A 3 -9.63 3.01 -11.69
CA MET A 3 -8.69 4.04 -11.26
C MET A 3 -7.31 3.42 -11.07
N PRO A 4 -6.24 4.02 -11.62
CA PRO A 4 -4.92 3.41 -11.56
C PRO A 4 -4.30 3.46 -10.16
N ILE A 5 -4.72 4.41 -9.33
CA ILE A 5 -4.46 4.45 -7.89
C ILE A 5 -5.80 4.25 -7.20
N ASP A 6 -5.93 3.17 -6.44
CA ASP A 6 -7.20 2.84 -5.79
C ASP A 6 -7.16 2.97 -4.26
N ILE A 7 -8.28 2.60 -3.63
CA ILE A 7 -8.44 2.67 -2.17
C ILE A 7 -7.40 1.84 -1.41
N TYR A 8 -6.94 0.72 -1.97
CA TYR A 8 -5.95 -0.12 -1.31
C TYR A 8 -4.58 0.54 -1.30
N ASP A 9 -4.23 1.26 -2.36
CA ASP A 9 -2.99 2.06 -2.41
C ASP A 9 -3.04 3.20 -1.38
N ALA A 10 -4.17 3.91 -1.28
CA ALA A 10 -4.34 5.00 -0.33
C ALA A 10 -4.30 4.54 1.14
N VAL A 11 -4.93 3.40 1.45
CA VAL A 11 -4.91 2.80 2.80
C VAL A 11 -3.52 2.28 3.15
N THR A 12 -2.82 1.69 2.18
CA THR A 12 -1.42 1.25 2.33
C THR A 12 -0.51 2.41 2.70
N TRP A 13 -0.61 3.56 2.03
CA TRP A 13 0.19 4.73 2.37
C TRP A 13 -0.15 5.29 3.75
N SER A 14 -1.43 5.29 4.11
CA SER A 14 -1.89 5.78 5.41
C SER A 14 -1.45 4.89 6.58
N ALA A 15 -1.25 3.59 6.34
CA ALA A 15 -0.78 2.65 7.35
C ALA A 15 0.70 2.86 7.76
N ILE A 16 1.50 3.53 6.93
CA ILE A 16 2.93 3.77 7.20
C ILE A 16 3.12 4.65 8.45
N THR A 17 2.30 5.69 8.62
CA THR A 17 2.40 6.63 9.75
C THR A 17 2.26 5.92 11.11
N PRO A 18 1.14 5.21 11.40
CA PRO A 18 0.99 4.53 12.69
C PRO A 18 1.96 3.36 12.87
N LEU A 19 2.40 2.70 11.79
CA LEU A 19 3.43 1.65 11.89
C LEU A 19 4.79 2.22 12.25
N SER A 20 5.14 3.40 11.73
CA SER A 20 6.40 4.08 12.07
C SER A 20 6.41 4.49 13.54
N GLU A 21 5.32 5.05 14.05
CA GLU A 21 5.16 5.39 15.47
C GLU A 21 5.30 4.14 16.37
N LYS A 22 4.65 3.03 15.99
CA LYS A 22 4.77 1.76 16.70
C LYS A 22 6.19 1.20 16.68
N SER A 23 6.89 1.30 15.55
CA SER A 23 8.27 0.83 15.43
C SER A 23 9.21 1.62 16.35
N ILE A 24 9.05 2.94 16.39
CA ILE A 24 9.81 3.81 17.31
C ILE A 24 9.50 3.44 18.76
N ALA A 25 8.23 3.26 19.12
CA ALA A 25 7.82 2.85 20.46
C ALA A 25 8.36 1.45 20.86
N ALA A 26 8.51 0.54 19.89
CA ALA A 26 9.06 -0.80 20.09
C ALA A 26 10.60 -0.85 20.05
N GLY A 27 11.28 0.30 19.94
CA GLY A 27 12.75 0.36 19.90
C GLY A 27 13.35 0.10 18.52
N TYR A 28 12.75 0.67 17.48
CA TYR A 28 13.16 0.52 16.07
C TYR A 28 13.06 -0.91 15.54
N GLN A 29 12.12 -1.68 16.07
CA GLN A 29 11.88 -3.06 15.63
C GLN A 29 11.18 -3.10 14.26
N THR A 30 11.50 -4.14 13.48
CA THR A 30 10.78 -4.47 12.25
C THR A 30 9.38 -4.95 12.60
N LEU A 31 8.37 -4.25 12.09
CA LEU A 31 6.97 -4.61 12.25
C LEU A 31 6.42 -5.23 10.97
N GLU A 32 5.47 -6.13 11.11
CA GLU A 32 4.75 -6.68 9.97
C GLU A 32 3.85 -5.63 9.33
N PHE A 33 3.87 -5.58 8.00
CA PHE A 33 3.02 -4.68 7.24
C PHE A 33 1.69 -5.37 6.91
N PRO A 34 0.53 -4.76 7.23
CA PRO A 34 -0.77 -5.35 6.97
C PRO A 34 -1.08 -5.38 5.48
N ASP A 35 -1.47 -6.55 4.97
CA ASP A 35 -1.94 -6.70 3.59
C ASP A 35 -3.45 -6.41 3.51
N PHE A 36 -3.80 -5.21 3.07
CA PHE A 36 -5.20 -4.77 2.88
C PHE A 36 -5.88 -5.39 1.66
N THR A 37 -5.12 -6.04 0.76
CA THR A 37 -5.66 -6.66 -0.46
C THR A 37 -5.87 -8.17 -0.30
N HIS A 38 -5.60 -8.72 0.89
CA HIS A 38 -5.74 -10.16 1.19
C HIS A 38 -5.05 -11.07 0.16
N GLY A 39 -3.84 -10.69 -0.30
CA GLY A 39 -3.06 -11.42 -1.29
C GLY A 39 -3.38 -11.11 -2.74
N ALA A 40 -4.42 -10.30 -3.03
CA ALA A 40 -4.80 -9.93 -4.38
C ALA A 40 -3.74 -9.06 -5.08
N TRP A 41 -2.88 -8.38 -4.32
CA TRP A 41 -1.73 -7.62 -4.85
C TRP A 41 -0.81 -8.47 -5.75
N ARG A 42 -0.68 -9.78 -5.51
CA ARG A 42 0.25 -10.66 -6.25
C ARG A 42 -0.12 -10.85 -7.72
N GLY A 43 -1.42 -10.81 -8.05
CA GLY A 43 -1.93 -10.98 -9.40
C GLY A 43 -2.31 -9.66 -10.07
N ARG A 44 -2.11 -8.53 -9.39
CA ARG A 44 -2.53 -7.22 -9.85
C ARG A 44 -1.60 -6.73 -10.96
N GLN A 45 -2.18 -6.44 -12.13
CA GLN A 45 -1.44 -5.81 -13.21
C GLN A 45 -1.27 -4.31 -12.91
N PRO A 46 -0.07 -3.73 -13.09
CA PRO A 46 0.10 -2.30 -13.02
C PRO A 46 -0.68 -1.66 -14.17
N ILE A 47 -1.43 -0.60 -13.90
CA ILE A 47 -2.24 0.12 -14.91
C ILE A 47 -2.00 1.63 -14.90
N PHE A 48 -1.07 2.12 -14.06
CA PHE A 48 -0.74 3.54 -13.96
C PHE A 48 0.27 3.94 -15.03
N ALA A 49 -0.07 4.96 -15.83
CA ALA A 49 0.80 5.60 -16.83
C ALA A 49 1.41 4.64 -17.88
N LEU A 50 0.63 3.65 -18.34
CA LEU A 50 1.08 2.70 -19.37
C LEU A 50 0.89 3.19 -20.81
N ASP A 51 0.06 4.20 -21.03
CA ASP A 51 -0.12 4.87 -22.31
C ASP A 51 -0.25 6.39 -22.13
N GLU A 52 -0.28 7.15 -23.23
CA GLU A 52 -0.48 8.60 -23.20
C GLU A 52 -1.96 9.00 -22.95
N ARG A 53 -2.81 8.03 -22.61
CA ARG A 53 -4.24 8.21 -22.41
C ARG A 53 -4.55 8.04 -20.91
N TYR A 54 -5.67 8.61 -20.50
CA TYR A 54 -6.12 8.55 -19.10
C TYR A 54 -7.15 7.42 -18.91
#